data_AF-A0A924NSS0-F1
#
_entry.id   AF-A0A924NSS0-F1
#
_cell.length_a   1.000
_cell.length_b   1.000
_cell.length_c   1.000
_cell.angle_alpha   90.00
_cell.angle_beta   90.00
_cell.angle_gamma   90.00
#
_symmetry.space_group_name_H-M   'P 1'
#
loop_
_entity.id
_entity.type
_entity.pdbx_description
1 polymer ?
#
loop_
_entity_poly.entity_id
_entity_poly.type
_entity_poly.pdbx_seq_one_letter_code
_entity_poly.pdbx_strand_id
1 'polypeptide(L)'
;SPMTRIQIARDQAMAQTLQTAVVPGKTVLLLAGAGHVDRGVGIPQYLPENFKSKAVLLQAAPAQAAPKNIVNFDSTWVTPSILATDYCADLKNQMPD
;
A
#
# COMPACT_ATOMS: atom_id res chain seq x y z
N SER A 1 -4.17 18.48 8.85
CA SER A 1 -2.80 18.63 9.39
C SER A 1 -1.77 18.50 8.27
N PRO A 2 -0.49 18.87 8.46
CA PRO A 2 0.54 18.78 7.41
C PRO A 2 0.70 17.35 6.84
N MET A 3 0.71 16.34 7.71
CA MET A 3 0.85 14.94 7.31
C MET A 3 -0.28 14.44 6.39
N THR A 4 -1.52 14.86 6.62
CA THR A 4 -2.64 14.50 5.72
C THR A 4 -2.40 14.99 4.30
N ARG A 5 -1.90 16.22 4.13
CA ARG A 5 -1.63 16.78 2.80
C ARG A 5 -0.51 16.01 2.08
N ILE A 6 0.51 15.58 2.82
CA ILE A 6 1.59 14.75 2.27
C ILE A 6 1.06 13.39 1.82
N GLN A 7 0.19 12.75 2.62
CA GLN A 7 -0.40 11.46 2.23
C GLN A 7 -1.26 11.58 0.98
N ILE A 8 -2.10 12.62 0.89
CA ILE A 8 -2.88 12.94 -0.32
C ILE A 8 -1.97 13.09 -1.54
N ALA A 9 -0.89 13.88 -1.42
CA ALA A 9 0.03 14.10 -2.54
C ALA A 9 0.73 12.80 -2.98
N ARG A 10 1.08 11.91 -2.04
CA ARG A 10 1.64 10.59 -2.35
C ARG A 10 0.63 9.71 -3.08
N ASP A 11 -0.62 9.69 -2.64
CA ASP A 11 -1.68 8.92 -3.29
C ASP A 11 -1.97 9.41 -4.71
N GLN A 12 -1.99 10.72 -4.92
CA GLN A 12 -2.11 11.33 -6.25
C GLN A 12 -0.94 10.95 -7.16
N ALA A 13 0.30 11.00 -6.66
CA ALA A 13 1.47 10.61 -7.44
C ALA A 13 1.45 9.12 -7.82
N MET A 14 1.02 8.25 -6.92
CA MET A 14 0.85 6.82 -7.21
C MET A 14 -0.28 6.57 -8.22
N ALA A 15 -1.41 7.27 -8.11
CA ALA A 15 -2.49 7.20 -9.09
C ALA A 15 -2.03 7.66 -10.49
N GLN A 16 -1.23 8.72 -10.56
CA GLN A 16 -0.65 9.20 -11.83
C GLN A 16 0.31 8.16 -12.43
N THR A 17 1.08 7.48 -11.59
CA THR A 17 1.99 6.41 -12.01
C THR A 17 1.21 5.25 -12.63
N LEU A 18 0.11 4.81 -11.99
CA LEU A 18 -0.78 3.77 -12.53
C LEU A 18 -1.32 4.15 -13.92
N GLN A 19 -1.80 5.40 -14.06
CA GLN A 19 -2.34 5.91 -15.32
C GLN A 19 -1.30 5.93 -16.45
N THR A 20 -0.08 6.35 -16.13
CA THR A 20 1.01 6.45 -17.10
C THR A 20 1.54 5.08 -17.52
N ALA A 21 1.42 4.08 -16.66
CA ALA A 21 1.90 2.72 -16.92
C ALA A 21 0.92 1.86 -17.75
N VAL A 22 -0.27 2.36 -18.07
CA VAL A 22 -1.27 1.59 -18.83
C VAL A 22 -0.76 1.29 -20.23
N VAL A 23 -0.77 0.01 -20.59
CA VAL A 23 -0.51 -0.49 -21.93
C VAL A 23 -1.69 -1.36 -22.37
N PRO A 24 -2.25 -1.18 -23.58
CA PRO A 24 -3.33 -2.02 -24.08
C PRO A 24 -3.01 -3.52 -23.97
N GLY A 25 -3.97 -4.30 -23.47
CA GLY A 25 -3.81 -5.75 -23.29
C GLY A 25 -2.95 -6.18 -22.09
N LYS A 26 -2.46 -5.25 -21.27
CA LYS A 26 -1.70 -5.55 -20.05
C LYS A 26 -2.41 -5.07 -18.79
N THR A 27 -2.09 -5.68 -17.67
CA THR A 27 -2.51 -5.24 -16.33
C THR A 27 -1.34 -4.54 -15.64
N VAL A 28 -1.61 -3.38 -15.04
CA VAL A 28 -0.65 -2.67 -14.18
C VAL A 28 -0.88 -3.12 -12.74
N LEU A 29 0.18 -3.50 -12.04
CA LEU A 29 0.15 -3.83 -10.62
C LEU A 29 0.99 -2.82 -9.84
N LEU A 30 0.40 -2.22 -8.80
CA LEU A 30 1.11 -1.39 -7.83
C LEU A 30 1.05 -2.07 -6.46
N LEU A 31 2.22 -2.25 -5.84
CA LEU A 31 2.33 -2.69 -4.45
C LEU A 31 2.58 -1.47 -3.57
N ALA A 32 1.70 -1.25 -2.59
CA ALA A 32 1.77 -0.13 -1.66
C ALA A 32 1.25 -0.55 -0.27
N GLY A 33 1.47 0.30 0.75
CA GLY A 33 0.93 0.07 2.08
C GLY A 33 -0.61 0.06 2.09
N ALA A 34 -1.21 -0.74 2.98
CA ALA A 34 -2.67 -0.97 3.02
C ALA A 34 -3.51 0.31 3.08
N GLY A 35 -3.06 1.34 3.82
CA GLY A 35 -3.76 2.63 3.88
C GLY A 35 -3.81 3.38 2.55
N HIS A 36 -2.82 3.20 1.67
CA HIS A 36 -2.80 3.78 0.34
C HIS A 36 -3.72 3.03 -0.63
N VAL A 37 -3.96 1.74 -0.39
CA VAL A 37 -4.80 0.89 -1.27
C VAL A 37 -6.27 0.89 -0.84
N ASP A 38 -6.58 1.38 0.37
CA ASP A 38 -7.96 1.51 0.87
C ASP A 38 -8.80 2.36 -0.08
N ARG A 39 -9.92 1.79 -0.53
CA ARG A 39 -10.79 2.41 -1.53
C ARG A 39 -11.50 3.65 -1.05
N GLY A 40 -11.65 3.85 0.26
CA GLY A 40 -12.35 5.01 0.83
C GLY A 40 -11.47 6.25 0.98
N VAL A 41 -10.15 6.09 1.06
CA VAL A 41 -9.25 7.19 1.44
C VAL A 41 -7.94 7.28 0.66
N GLY A 42 -7.55 6.24 -0.08
CA GLY A 42 -6.24 6.16 -0.73
C GLY A 42 -6.27 6.39 -2.24
N ILE A 43 -5.33 5.77 -2.94
CA ILE A 43 -5.10 5.84 -4.40
C ILE A 43 -6.39 5.70 -5.22
N PRO A 44 -7.35 4.78 -4.91
CA PRO A 44 -8.55 4.64 -5.73
C PRO A 44 -9.41 5.90 -5.81
N GLN A 45 -9.30 6.83 -4.86
CA GLN A 45 -10.00 8.12 -4.87
C GLN A 45 -9.46 9.09 -5.94
N TYR A 46 -8.26 8.83 -6.47
CA TYR A 46 -7.58 9.69 -7.44
C TYR A 46 -7.45 9.06 -8.83
N LEU A 47 -8.09 7.92 -9.05
CA LEU A 47 -8.16 7.28 -10.37
C LEU A 47 -9.37 7.82 -11.15
N PRO A 48 -9.26 8.00 -12.47
CA PRO A 48 -10.40 8.37 -13.32
C PRO A 48 -11.54 7.37 -13.24
N GLU A 49 -12.79 7.80 -13.41
CA GLU A 49 -13.98 6.92 -13.34
C GLU A 49 -13.96 5.75 -14.34
N ASN A 50 -13.33 5.97 -15.50
CA ASN A 50 -13.16 4.93 -16.53
C ASN A 50 -11.97 3.99 -16.25
N PHE A 51 -11.16 4.26 -15.22
CA PHE A 51 -10.04 3.42 -14.83
C PHE A 51 -10.53 2.25 -13.96
N LYS A 52 -10.56 1.04 -14.53
CA LYS A 52 -10.95 -0.16 -13.80
C LYS A 52 -9.81 -0.61 -12.90
N SER A 53 -10.01 -0.56 -11.58
CA SER A 53 -9.05 -1.02 -10.58
C SER A 53 -9.68 -1.98 -9.56
N LYS A 54 -8.84 -2.85 -9.00
CA LYS A 54 -9.18 -3.72 -7.86
C LYS A 54 -8.19 -3.48 -6.73
N ALA A 55 -8.71 -3.26 -5.53
CA ALA A 55 -7.94 -3.10 -4.31
C ALA A 55 -7.85 -4.43 -3.57
N VAL A 56 -6.64 -4.95 -3.39
CA VAL A 56 -6.39 -6.23 -2.73
C VAL A 56 -5.52 -6.01 -1.50
N LEU A 57 -6.00 -6.45 -0.33
CA LEU A 57 -5.20 -6.46 0.89
C LEU A 57 -4.39 -7.75 0.97
N LEU A 58 -3.06 -7.64 1.02
CA LEU A 58 -2.18 -8.76 1.33
C LEU A 58 -1.95 -8.81 2.85
N GLN A 59 -2.57 -9.78 3.52
CA GLN A 59 -2.56 -9.92 4.98
C GLN A 59 -1.63 -11.05 5.40
N ALA A 60 -0.50 -10.71 6.01
CA ALA A 60 0.43 -11.71 6.57
C ALA A 60 -0.22 -12.48 7.73
N ALA A 61 -0.07 -13.80 7.78
CA ALA A 61 -0.52 -14.66 8.87
C ALA A 61 0.66 -15.32 9.63
N PRO A 62 0.62 -15.36 10.98
CA PRO A 62 -0.40 -14.78 11.84
C PRO A 62 -0.34 -13.24 11.84
N ALA A 63 -1.49 -12.60 11.69
CA ALA A 63 -1.61 -11.14 11.58
C ALA A 63 -1.79 -10.49 12.95
N GLN A 64 -1.13 -9.36 13.21
CA GLN A 64 -1.73 -8.38 14.12
C GLN A 64 -3.02 -7.84 13.47
N ALA A 65 -4.05 -7.60 14.27
CA ALA A 65 -5.29 -6.98 13.79
C ALA A 65 -4.97 -5.67 13.07
N ALA A 66 -5.45 -5.52 11.82
CA ALA A 66 -5.31 -4.27 11.09
C ALA A 66 -5.92 -3.11 11.89
N PRO A 67 -5.39 -1.87 11.77
CA PRO A 67 -6.05 -0.70 12.32
C PRO A 67 -7.51 -0.67 11.88
N LYS A 68 -8.46 -0.50 12.83
CA LYS A 68 -9.92 -0.60 12.59
C LYS A 68 -10.46 0.33 11.49
N ASN A 69 -9.67 1.32 11.07
CA ASN A 69 -10.01 2.35 10.10
C ASN A 69 -9.52 2.07 8.67
N ILE A 70 -8.82 0.95 8.42
CA ILE A 70 -8.42 0.52 7.08
C ILE A 70 -9.17 -0.77 6.76
N VAL A 71 -10.25 -0.66 5.97
CA VAL A 71 -11.24 -1.74 5.85
C VAL A 71 -11.84 -1.89 4.45
N ASN A 72 -11.59 -0.96 3.52
CA ASN A 72 -12.29 -0.94 2.24
C ASN A 72 -11.44 -1.53 1.11
N PHE A 73 -11.58 -2.84 0.89
CA PHE A 73 -10.88 -3.60 -0.16
C PHE A 73 -11.86 -4.47 -0.96
N ASP A 74 -11.53 -4.76 -2.23
CA ASP A 74 -12.29 -5.70 -3.04
C ASP A 74 -12.04 -7.16 -2.64
N SER A 75 -10.85 -7.47 -2.10
CA SER A 75 -10.51 -8.80 -1.58
C SER A 75 -9.34 -8.76 -0.61
N THR A 76 -9.22 -9.79 0.22
CA THR A 76 -8.09 -10.00 1.13
C THR A 76 -7.44 -11.33 0.82
N TRP A 77 -6.13 -11.32 0.56
CA TRP A 77 -5.33 -12.52 0.33
C TRP A 77 -4.39 -12.73 1.51
N VAL A 78 -4.41 -13.93 2.07
CA VAL A 78 -3.53 -14.29 3.17
C VAL A 78 -2.16 -14.67 2.61
N THR A 79 -1.11 -14.10 3.18
CA THR A 79 0.28 -14.43 2.83
C THR A 79 1.02 -14.99 4.04
N PRO A 80 2.05 -15.84 3.85
CA PRO A 80 2.93 -16.21 4.96
C PRO A 80 3.62 -14.98 5.55
N SER A 81 3.74 -14.92 6.87
CA SER A 81 4.57 -13.89 7.50
C SER A 81 6.04 -14.09 7.12
N ILE A 82 6.73 -12.98 6.83
CA ILE A 82 8.18 -12.98 6.66
C ILE A 82 8.81 -12.93 8.06
N LEU A 83 9.92 -13.64 8.24
CA LEU A 83 10.67 -13.61 9.50
C LEU A 83 11.04 -12.16 9.85
N ALA A 84 10.76 -11.76 11.09
CA ALA A 84 11.12 -10.45 11.58
C ALA A 84 12.65 -10.30 11.58
N THR A 85 13.16 -9.26 10.91
CA THR A 85 14.56 -8.86 10.99
C THR A 85 14.68 -7.80 12.09
N ASP A 86 15.62 -7.98 13.03
CA ASP A 86 15.91 -6.97 14.04
C ASP A 86 16.93 -5.96 13.50
N TYR A 87 16.43 -4.99 12.72
CA TYR A 87 17.25 -3.91 12.18
C TYR A 87 17.94 -3.08 13.26
N CYS A 88 17.37 -3.01 14.47
CA CYS A 88 17.98 -2.28 15.58
C CYS A 88 19.20 -3.03 16.13
N ALA A 89 19.14 -4.36 16.25
CA ALA A 89 20.29 -5.17 16.60
C ALA A 89 21.37 -5.11 15.51
N ASP A 90 20.98 -5.20 14.23
CA ASP A 90 21.91 -5.09 13.11
C ASP A 90 22.63 -3.74 13.10
N LEU A 91 21.92 -2.64 13.35
CA LEU A 91 22.52 -1.31 13.43
C LEU A 91 23.49 -1.19 14.61
N LYS A 92 23.14 -1.74 15.79
CA LYS A 92 24.04 -1.73 16.97
C LYS A 92 25.34 -2.45 16.68
N ASN A 93 25.30 -3.58 15.98
CA ASN A 93 26.50 -4.35 15.59
C ASN A 93 27.40 -3.62 14.58
N GLN A 94 26.89 -2.57 13.92
CA GLN A 94 27.64 -1.78 12.93
C GLN A 94 28.25 -0.50 13.52
N MET A 95 27.94 -0.15 14.77
CA MET A 95 28.50 1.02 15.41
C MET A 95 29.89 0.67 15.99
N PRO A 96 30.94 1.45 15.68
CA PRO A 96 32.22 1.33 16.39
C PRO A 96 32.05 1.70 17.86
N ASP A 97 32.88 1.12 18.72
CA ASP A 97 32.97 1.45 20.16
C ASP A 97 33.24 2.95 20.40
#